data_AF-A0A959A566-F1
#
_entry.id   AF-A0A959A566-F1
#
_cell.length_a   1.000
_cell.length_b   1.000
_cell.length_c   1.000
_cell.angle_alpha   90.00
_cell.angle_beta   90.00
_cell.angle_gamma   90.00
#
_symmetry.space_group_name_H-M   'P 1'
#
loop_
_entity.id
_entity.type
_entity.pdbx_description
1 polymer ?
#
loop_
_entity_poly.entity_id
_entity_poly.type
_entity_poly.pdbx_seq_one_letter_code
_entity_poly.pdbx_strand_id
1 'polypeptide(L)' 'MYVALSYDHRIIDGRESVSFLVRVKELLEDPSRLLLEI' A
#
# COMPACT_ATOMS: atom_id res chain seq x y z
N MET A 1 -4.52 13.31 -0.89
CA MET A 1 -5.46 12.32 -1.45
C MET A 1 -5.84 11.35 -0.34
N TYR A 2 -7.09 10.87 -0.28
CA TYR A 2 -7.51 9.84 0.67
C TYR A 2 -7.68 8.50 -0.06
N VAL A 3 -7.15 7.43 0.53
CA VAL A 3 -7.26 6.05 0.04
C VAL A 3 -7.73 5.15 1.18
N ALA A 4 -8.50 4.12 0.85
CA ALA A 4 -9.01 3.15 1.82
C ALA A 4 -8.83 1.74 1.27
N LEU A 5 -8.42 0.81 2.14
CA LEU A 5 -8.27 -0.60 1.84
C LEU A 5 -9.19 -1.41 2.76
N SER A 6 -10.09 -2.17 2.17
CA SER A 6 -10.84 -3.22 2.87
C SER A 6 -10.20 -4.56 2.53
N TYR A 7 -10.02 -5.42 3.54
CA TYR A 7 -9.38 -6.72 3.41
C TYR A 7 -10.06 -7.76 4.30
N ASP A 8 -9.86 -9.04 4.00
CA ASP A 8 -10.38 -10.13 4.80
C ASP A 8 -9.46 -10.42 5.99
N HIS A 9 -9.86 -9.95 7.17
CA HIS A 9 -9.13 -10.14 8.43
C HIS A 9 -8.96 -11.60 8.86
N ARG A 10 -9.71 -12.54 8.27
CA ARG A 10 -9.53 -13.98 8.56
C ARG A 10 -8.27 -14.54 7.91
N ILE A 11 -7.75 -13.85 6.90
CA ILE A 11 -6.66 -14.31 6.05
C ILE A 11 -5.47 -13.36 6.11
N ILE A 12 -5.72 -12.05 6.10
CA ILE A 12 -4.68 -11.01 6.05
C ILE A 12 -4.64 -10.27 7.38
N ASP A 13 -3.44 -10.07 7.92
CA ASP A 13 -3.27 -9.32 9.15
C ASP A 13 -3.30 -7.79 8.92
N GLY A 14 -3.49 -7.04 10.01
CA GLY A 14 -3.55 -5.58 9.94
C GLY A 14 -2.22 -4.90 9.61
N ARG A 15 -1.09 -5.48 9.99
CA ARG A 15 0.24 -4.97 9.66
C ARG A 15 0.52 -5.13 8.16
N GLU A 16 0.23 -6.29 7.58
CA GLU A 16 0.36 -6.55 6.14
C GLU A 16 -0.49 -5.57 5.34
N SER A 17 -1.75 -5.41 5.74
CA SER A 17 -2.70 -4.52 5.07
C SER A 17 -2.26 -3.05 5.13
N VAL A 18 -1.78 -2.58 6.28
CA VAL A 18 -1.25 -1.22 6.44
C VAL A 18 0.02 -1.04 5.62
N SER A 19 0.95 -2.00 5.67
CA SER A 19 2.21 -1.94 4.92
C SER A 19 1.96 -1.87 3.41
N PHE A 20 1.01 -2.68 2.91
CA PHE A 20 0.58 -2.63 1.52
C PHE A 20 -0.01 -1.26 1.16
N LEU A 21 -0.93 -0.73 1.96
CA LEU A 21 -1.57 0.56 1.66
C LEU A 21 -0.57 1.73 1.70
N VAL A 22 0.40 1.70 2.62
CA VAL A 22 1.51 2.66 2.66
C VAL A 22 2.34 2.57 1.39
N ARG A 23 2.71 1.36 0.96
CA ARG A 23 3.48 1.17 -0.28
C ARG A 23 2.73 1.71 -1.49
N VAL A 24 1.43 1.43 -1.61
CA VAL A 24 0.60 1.99 -2.70
C VAL A 24 0.57 3.52 -2.64
N LYS A 25 0.39 4.11 -1.45
CA LYS A 25 0.43 5.57 -1.27
C LYS A 25 1.75 6.16 -1.76
N GLU A 26 2.89 5.57 -1.39
CA GLU A 26 4.21 6.05 -1.79
C GLU A 26 4.43 5.97 -3.30
N LEU A 27 3.99 4.89 -3.95
CA LEU A 27 4.10 4.75 -5.40
C LEU A 27 3.23 5.76 -6.16
N LEU A 28 2.09 6.17 -5.58
CA LEU A 28 1.23 7.21 -6.14
C LEU A 28 1.78 8.63 -5.88
N GLU A 29 2.48 8.85 -4.75
CA GLU A 29 3.11 10.13 -4.41
C GLU A 29 4.44 10.34 -5.13
N ASP A 30 5.20 9.28 -5.39
CA ASP A 30 6.45 9.30 -6.15
C ASP A 30 6.49 8.14 -7.17
N PRO A 31 5.92 8.34 -8.37
CA PRO A 31 5.90 7.31 -9.42
C PRO A 31 7.28 6.88 -9.91
N SER A 32 8.34 7.65 -9.64
CA SER A 32 9.70 7.27 -10.04
C SER A 32 10.17 6.00 -9.32
N ARG A 33 9.62 5.70 -8.13
CA ARG A 33 9.83 4.46 -7.39
C ARG A 33 9.39 3.21 -8.13
N LEU A 34 8.37 3.31 -8.99
CA LEU A 34 7.95 2.21 -9.86
C LEU A 34 9.02 1.88 -10.90
N LEU A 35 9.66 2.91 -11.46
CA LEU A 35 10.71 2.75 -12.47
C LEU A 35 12.02 2.24 -11.87
N LEU A 36 12.29 2.61 -10.63
CA LEU A 36 13.51 2.25 -9.92
C LEU A 36 13.39 0.95 -9.12
N GLU A 37 12.20 0.35 -9.04
CA GLU A 37 11.88 -0.86 -8.26
C GLU A 37 12.27 -0.76 -6.77
N ILE A 38 12.12 0.43 -6.16
CA ILE A 38 12.46 0.73 -4.75
C ILE A 38 11.28 1.21 -3.93
#